data_AF-A0A7S0HX30-F1
#
_entry.id   AF-A0A7S0HX30-F1
#
_cell.length_a   1.000
_cell.length_b   1.000
_cell.length_c   1.000
_cell.angle_alpha   90.00
_cell.angle_beta   90.00
_cell.angle_gamma   90.00
#
_symmetry.space_group_name_H-M   'P 1'
#
loop_
_entity.id
_entity.type
_entity.pdbx_description
1 polymer ?
#
loop_
_entity_poly.entity_id
_entity_poly.type
_entity_poly.pdbx_seq_one_letter_code
_entity_poly.pdbx_strand_id
1 'polypeptide(L)'
;KGKAVMTSAGDDDGDGVTHFDAAASKTVQTLVDAFGFSMEKAVTAVDAIGDKADVNLAVQWLIDEGEEDHGGAVEFVRCKHLDDPAVPLIAPSLLVAGSHAPSATAQPTCSQGCRSAEQWACLQCGQVNCGRYVNQHSLAHHEACPGHMTAASLADLSVHCYLCAGYVE
;
A
#
# COMPACT_ATOMS: atom_id res chain seq x y z
N LYS A 1 18.25 10.89 -58.09
CA LYS A 1 19.58 11.07 -57.45
C LYS A 1 19.44 10.60 -56.00
N GLY A 2 19.97 9.51 -55.48
CA GLY A 2 20.68 8.30 -55.95
C GLY A 2 20.60 7.34 -54.74
N LYS A 3 19.93 6.20 -54.86
CA LYS A 3 20.47 4.83 -54.96
C LYS A 3 21.50 4.43 -53.88
N ALA A 4 21.10 3.52 -53.00
CA ALA A 4 21.89 2.35 -52.64
C ALA A 4 20.94 1.19 -52.27
N VAL A 5 21.05 0.10 -53.02
CA VAL A 5 20.54 -1.25 -52.70
C VAL A 5 21.79 -2.07 -52.44
N MET A 6 21.84 -2.83 -51.34
CA MET A 6 22.47 -4.16 -51.31
C MET A 6 21.76 -5.03 -50.27
N THR A 7 21.48 -6.25 -50.71
CA THR A 7 20.85 -7.40 -50.06
C THR A 7 21.84 -8.18 -49.20
N SER A 8 21.35 -8.82 -48.14
CA SER A 8 21.82 -10.15 -47.74
C SER A 8 20.70 -10.91 -47.05
N ALA A 9 20.33 -12.03 -47.65
CA ALA A 9 19.57 -13.09 -47.02
C ALA A 9 20.44 -13.79 -45.96
N GLY A 10 19.81 -14.21 -44.87
CA GLY A 10 20.29 -15.19 -43.92
C GLY A 10 19.08 -16.00 -43.47
N ASP A 11 18.92 -17.17 -44.06
CA ASP A 11 18.05 -18.26 -43.63
C ASP A 11 18.64 -18.93 -42.37
N ASP A 12 17.75 -19.49 -41.53
CA ASP A 12 17.98 -20.48 -40.45
C ASP A 12 18.99 -20.09 -39.35
N ASP A 13 18.74 -20.29 -38.07
CA ASP A 13 18.40 -21.55 -37.42
C ASP A 13 17.61 -21.28 -36.14
N GLY A 14 16.67 -22.17 -35.84
CA GLY A 14 15.94 -22.15 -34.58
C GLY A 14 16.86 -22.38 -33.38
N ASP A 15 16.68 -21.54 -32.37
CA ASP A 15 16.89 -21.94 -30.99
C ASP A 15 15.69 -21.47 -30.19
N GLY A 16 14.61 -22.25 -30.30
CA GLY A 16 13.42 -22.16 -29.47
C GLY A 16 13.75 -22.64 -28.06
N VAL A 17 14.72 -22.00 -27.41
CA VAL A 17 14.85 -22.06 -25.95
C VAL A 17 14.01 -20.92 -25.43
N THR A 18 12.80 -21.26 -25.00
CA THR A 18 12.00 -20.39 -24.14
C THR A 18 12.86 -20.07 -22.92
N HIS A 19 13.56 -18.95 -22.95
CA HIS A 19 14.24 -18.45 -21.77
C HIS A 19 13.11 -18.18 -20.77
N PHE A 20 12.99 -19.05 -19.76
CA PHE A 20 12.13 -18.78 -18.63
C PHE A 20 12.62 -17.45 -18.05
N ASP A 21 11.89 -16.38 -18.34
CA ASP A 21 12.18 -15.07 -17.80
C ASP A 21 11.87 -15.14 -16.31
N ALA A 22 12.90 -15.51 -15.54
CA ALA A 22 12.81 -15.71 -14.11
C ALA A 22 12.44 -14.40 -13.40
N ALA A 23 12.82 -13.26 -13.98
CA ALA A 23 12.43 -11.95 -13.46
C ALA A 23 10.93 -11.72 -13.66
N ALA A 24 10.42 -11.92 -14.88
CA ALA A 24 8.98 -11.85 -15.15
C ALA A 24 8.18 -12.81 -14.27
N SER A 25 8.65 -14.05 -14.11
CA SER A 25 7.99 -15.06 -13.27
C SER A 25 7.93 -14.63 -11.80
N LYS A 26 9.00 -14.01 -11.27
CA LYS A 26 9.05 -13.50 -9.90
C LYS A 26 8.12 -12.30 -9.71
N THR A 27 8.05 -11.40 -10.69
CA THR A 27 7.13 -10.25 -10.68
C THR A 27 5.68 -10.74 -10.68
N VAL A 28 5.32 -11.68 -11.56
CA VAL A 28 3.98 -12.29 -11.60
C VAL A 28 3.63 -12.92 -10.25
N GLN A 29 4.53 -13.71 -9.67
CA GLN A 29 4.30 -14.33 -8.37
C GLN A 29 4.09 -13.29 -7.26
N THR A 30 4.85 -12.19 -7.30
CA THR A 30 4.70 -11.08 -6.36
C THR A 30 3.35 -10.39 -6.52
N LEU A 31 2.90 -10.11 -7.75
CA LEU A 31 1.58 -9.52 -8.00
C LEU A 31 0.44 -10.39 -7.49
N VAL A 32 0.56 -11.72 -7.60
CA VAL A 32 -0.43 -12.67 -7.08
C VAL A 32 -0.39 -12.75 -5.56
N ASP A 33 0.78 -13.02 -4.98
CA ASP A 33 0.90 -13.32 -3.55
C ASP A 33 0.83 -12.08 -2.67
N ALA A 34 1.42 -10.98 -3.12
CA ALA A 34 1.55 -9.76 -2.34
C ALA A 34 0.41 -8.77 -2.60
N PHE A 35 -0.08 -8.69 -3.84
CA PHE A 35 -1.11 -7.70 -4.23
C PHE A 35 -2.47 -8.35 -4.51
N GLY A 36 -2.58 -9.68 -4.47
CA GLY A 36 -3.85 -10.38 -4.64
C GLY A 36 -4.44 -10.36 -6.05
N PHE A 37 -3.67 -9.95 -7.07
CA PHE A 37 -4.14 -9.99 -8.45
C PHE A 37 -4.30 -11.43 -8.95
N SER A 38 -5.20 -11.65 -9.92
CA SER A 38 -5.29 -12.96 -10.55
C SER A 38 -4.05 -13.25 -11.38
N MET A 39 -3.67 -14.53 -11.47
CA MET A 39 -2.53 -14.98 -12.28
C MET A 39 -2.61 -14.47 -13.73
N GLU A 40 -3.80 -14.48 -14.33
CA GLU A 40 -4.03 -14.01 -15.71
C GLU A 40 -3.73 -12.51 -15.87
N LYS A 41 -4.19 -11.69 -14.93
CA LYS A 41 -3.95 -10.24 -14.93
C LYS A 41 -2.49 -9.91 -14.65
N ALA A 42 -1.89 -10.60 -13.68
CA ALA A 42 -0.47 -10.43 -13.34
C ALA A 42 0.45 -10.75 -14.54
N VAL A 43 0.19 -11.83 -15.27
CA VAL A 43 0.95 -12.16 -16.50
C VAL A 43 0.76 -11.08 -17.57
N THR A 44 -0.49 -10.67 -17.80
CA THR A 44 -0.80 -9.64 -18.81
C THR A 44 -0.09 -8.32 -18.52
N ALA A 45 -0.08 -7.89 -17.25
CA ALA A 45 0.59 -6.67 -16.84
C ALA A 45 2.10 -6.73 -17.03
N VAL A 46 2.72 -7.84 -16.64
CA VAL A 46 4.18 -8.03 -16.79
C VAL A 46 4.59 -8.09 -18.27
N ASP A 47 3.74 -8.62 -19.15
CA ASP A 47 4.00 -8.62 -20.59
C ASP A 47 3.76 -7.26 -21.26
N ALA A 48 2.96 -6.38 -20.65
CA ALA A 48 2.64 -5.06 -21.17
C ALA A 48 3.69 -3.98 -20.82
N ILE A 49 4.54 -4.22 -19.83
CA ILE A 49 5.54 -3.25 -19.36
C ILE A 49 6.92 -3.46 -19.99
N GLY A 50 7.71 -2.38 -20.06
CA GLY A 50 9.06 -2.43 -20.65
C GLY A 50 10.08 -3.19 -19.79
N ASP A 51 10.06 -2.98 -18.47
CA ASP A 51 10.91 -3.71 -17.52
C ASP A 51 10.07 -4.74 -16.75
N LYS A 52 10.15 -6.00 -17.16
CA LYS A 52 9.39 -7.11 -16.57
C LYS A 52 9.75 -7.41 -15.11
N ALA A 53 10.85 -6.86 -14.60
CA ALA A 53 11.24 -6.97 -13.21
C ALA A 53 10.62 -5.89 -12.30
N ASP A 54 10.00 -4.85 -12.89
CA ASP A 54 9.43 -3.73 -12.15
C ASP A 54 7.99 -4.01 -11.70
N VAL A 55 7.87 -4.47 -10.45
CA VAL A 55 6.57 -4.73 -9.81
C VAL A 55 5.71 -3.47 -9.76
N ASN A 56 6.29 -2.30 -9.46
CA ASN A 56 5.51 -1.07 -9.33
C ASN A 56 4.95 -0.62 -10.69
N LEU A 57 5.74 -0.77 -11.75
CA LEU A 57 5.26 -0.46 -13.10
C LEU A 57 4.13 -1.41 -13.53
N ALA A 58 4.21 -2.69 -13.18
CA ALA A 58 3.13 -3.66 -13.43
C ALA A 58 1.85 -3.32 -12.64
N VAL A 59 1.98 -2.96 -11.36
CA VAL A 59 0.85 -2.52 -10.53
C VAL A 59 0.20 -1.26 -11.11
N GLN A 60 1.02 -0.28 -11.51
CA GLN A 60 0.51 0.96 -12.09
C GLN A 60 -0.26 0.71 -13.39
N TRP A 61 0.26 -0.18 -14.25
CA TRP A 61 -0.45 -0.61 -15.45
C TRP A 61 -1.80 -1.26 -15.14
N LEU A 62 -1.86 -2.15 -14.13
CA LEU A 62 -3.11 -2.80 -13.72
C LEU A 62 -4.17 -1.78 -13.25
N ILE A 63 -3.73 -0.78 -12.48
CA ILE A 63 -4.61 0.29 -11.99
C ILE A 63 -5.12 1.14 -13.16
N ASP A 64 -4.27 1.45 -14.14
CA ASP A 64 -4.67 2.21 -15.33
C ASP A 64 -5.70 1.43 -16.19
N GLU A 65 -5.64 0.10 -16.18
CA GLU A 65 -6.64 -0.78 -16.83
C GLU A 65 -7.91 -1.01 -15.98
N GLY A 66 -8.01 -0.37 -14.82
CA GLY A 66 -9.22 -0.35 -13.99
C GLY A 66 -9.26 -1.40 -12.88
N GLU A 67 -8.14 -2.04 -12.54
CA GLU A 67 -8.04 -2.86 -11.33
C GLU A 67 -8.07 -2.00 -10.06
N GLU A 68 -8.68 -2.54 -9.00
CA GLU A 68 -8.65 -1.91 -7.69
C GLU A 68 -7.25 -2.05 -7.07
N ASP A 69 -6.74 -0.96 -6.48
CA ASP A 69 -5.51 -1.00 -5.68
C ASP A 69 -5.79 -1.76 -4.39
N HIS A 70 -5.40 -3.03 -4.36
CA HIS A 70 -5.50 -3.89 -3.18
C HIS A 70 -4.44 -3.57 -2.11
N GLY A 71 -3.51 -2.65 -2.41
CA GLY A 71 -2.30 -2.46 -1.62
C GLY A 71 -1.34 -3.64 -1.80
N GLY A 72 -0.04 -3.37 -1.80
CA GLY A 72 0.97 -4.43 -1.81
C GLY A 72 1.07 -5.16 -0.47
N ALA A 73 1.85 -6.25 -0.44
CA ALA A 73 2.16 -6.93 0.81
C ALA A 73 2.75 -5.91 1.78
N VAL A 74 2.03 -5.69 2.87
CA VAL A 74 2.50 -4.88 3.96
C VAL A 74 3.37 -5.77 4.84
N GLU A 75 4.67 -5.51 4.87
CA GLU A 75 5.51 -6.07 5.93
C GLU A 75 5.13 -5.44 7.27
N PHE A 76 4.79 -6.29 8.24
CA PHE A 76 4.59 -5.85 9.60
C PHE A 76 5.94 -5.71 10.33
N VAL A 77 6.10 -4.64 11.09
CA VAL A 77 7.33 -4.34 11.83
C VAL A 77 7.16 -4.64 13.32
N ARG A 78 8.19 -5.24 13.94
CA ARG A 78 8.36 -5.23 15.40
C ARG A 78 8.72 -3.83 15.87
N CYS A 79 7.71 -3.08 16.24
CA CYS A 79 7.86 -1.69 16.61
C CYS A 79 8.32 -1.53 18.07
N LYS A 80 9.60 -1.19 18.27
CA LYS A 80 10.16 -0.89 19.59
C LYS A 80 9.49 0.30 20.30
N HIS A 81 8.79 1.14 19.55
CA HIS A 81 8.11 2.31 20.10
C HIS A 81 6.84 1.97 20.91
N LEU A 82 6.40 0.70 20.87
CA LEU A 82 5.33 0.20 21.74
C LEU A 82 5.84 -0.72 22.86
N ASP A 83 7.15 -1.00 22.91
CA ASP A 83 7.74 -1.88 23.95
C ASP A 83 7.91 -1.16 25.30
N ASP A 84 7.95 0.19 25.30
CA ASP A 84 8.11 0.97 26.53
C ASP A 84 6.77 1.09 27.28
N PRO A 85 6.62 0.51 28.48
CA PRO A 85 5.39 0.58 29.26
C PRO A 85 5.04 1.99 29.74
N ALA A 86 5.97 2.95 29.65
CA ALA A 86 5.72 4.36 29.95
C ALA A 86 5.04 5.10 28.79
N VAL A 87 4.95 4.50 27.59
CA VAL A 87 4.23 5.11 26.46
C VAL A 87 2.75 5.22 26.81
N PRO A 88 2.17 6.43 26.79
CA PRO A 88 0.77 6.61 27.08
C PRO A 88 -0.05 6.00 25.93
N LEU A 89 -0.86 4.99 26.25
CA LEU A 89 -1.83 4.41 25.33
C LEU A 89 -3.24 4.71 25.82
N ILE A 90 -4.14 5.00 24.89
CA ILE A 90 -5.56 5.14 25.17
C ILE A 90 -6.13 3.81 25.66
N ALA A 91 -7.16 3.88 26.50
CA ALA A 91 -7.91 2.70 26.89
C ALA A 91 -8.57 2.05 25.66
N PRO A 92 -8.64 0.70 25.58
CA PRO A 92 -9.28 0.02 24.44
C PRO A 92 -10.74 0.44 24.19
N SER A 93 -11.45 0.87 25.22
CA SER A 93 -12.82 1.41 25.11
C SER A 93 -12.90 2.67 24.24
N LEU A 94 -11.81 3.41 24.07
CA LEU A 94 -11.72 4.59 23.22
C LEU A 94 -11.48 4.26 21.74
N LEU A 95 -11.07 3.03 21.42
CA LEU A 95 -10.98 2.55 20.03
C LEU A 95 -12.36 2.20 19.44
N VAL A 96 -13.32 1.86 20.31
CA VAL A 96 -14.68 1.43 19.93
C VAL A 96 -15.63 2.61 19.76
N ALA A 97 -15.18 3.83 20.03
CA ALA A 97 -16.07 4.95 20.20
C ALA A 97 -15.49 6.19 19.53
N GLY A 98 -16.18 6.71 18.51
CA GLY A 98 -16.04 8.08 18.03
C GLY A 98 -16.46 9.11 19.09
N SER A 99 -16.02 8.94 20.33
CA SER A 99 -16.55 9.59 21.53
C SER A 99 -15.78 10.86 21.88
N HIS A 100 -15.86 11.81 20.97
CA HIS A 100 -16.16 13.17 21.38
C HIS A 100 -17.50 13.62 20.75
N ALA A 101 -18.56 12.79 20.81
CA ALA A 101 -19.96 13.21 20.63
C ALA A 101 -20.98 12.21 21.25
N PRO A 102 -22.15 12.67 21.72
CA PRO A 102 -22.99 12.01 22.72
C PRO A 102 -24.07 11.05 22.15
N SER A 103 -23.76 10.28 21.10
CA SER A 103 -24.74 9.31 20.56
C SER A 103 -24.05 8.10 19.96
N ALA A 104 -24.41 6.91 20.46
CA ALA A 104 -23.84 5.60 20.11
C ALA A 104 -24.11 5.14 18.65
N THR A 105 -24.40 6.07 17.74
CA THR A 105 -24.76 5.82 16.33
C THR A 105 -23.95 6.66 15.33
N ALA A 106 -23.08 7.57 15.79
CA ALA A 106 -22.27 8.39 14.90
C ALA A 106 -20.97 7.67 14.51
N GLN A 107 -20.72 7.53 13.20
CA GLN A 107 -19.43 7.05 12.70
C GLN A 107 -18.29 8.01 13.15
N PRO A 108 -17.12 7.46 13.53
CA PRO A 108 -15.96 8.28 13.88
C PRO A 108 -15.63 9.21 12.69
N THR A 109 -15.52 10.50 12.96
CA THR A 109 -15.24 11.52 11.95
C THR A 109 -13.88 12.14 12.24
N CYS A 110 -13.11 12.42 11.19
CA CYS A 110 -11.84 13.12 11.30
C CYS A 110 -12.02 14.47 12.03
N SER A 111 -11.04 14.86 12.87
CA SER A 111 -11.02 16.13 13.60
C SER A 111 -11.17 17.37 12.71
N GLN A 112 -10.85 17.24 11.42
CA GLN A 112 -10.99 18.29 10.40
C GLN A 112 -12.27 18.16 9.57
N GLY A 113 -13.21 17.30 9.97
CA GLY A 113 -14.52 17.12 9.32
C GLY A 113 -14.55 16.18 8.12
N CYS A 114 -13.45 15.49 7.79
CA CYS A 114 -13.43 14.53 6.69
C CYS A 114 -14.30 13.30 6.99
N ARG A 115 -15.12 12.92 6.01
CA ARG A 115 -15.91 11.68 6.02
C ARG A 115 -15.27 10.67 5.05
N SER A 116 -14.66 9.64 5.60
CA SER A 116 -14.06 8.51 4.87
C SER A 116 -14.18 7.24 5.70
N ALA A 117 -14.05 6.07 5.06
CA ALA A 117 -13.87 4.80 5.77
C ALA A 117 -12.49 4.72 6.45
N GLU A 118 -11.49 5.37 5.85
CA GLU A 118 -10.11 5.46 6.33
C GLU A 118 -9.97 6.44 7.51
N GLN A 119 -10.52 6.08 8.67
CA GLN A 119 -10.37 6.84 9.91
C GLN A 119 -9.35 6.18 10.82
N TRP A 120 -8.44 6.98 11.36
CA TRP A 120 -7.30 6.53 12.15
C TRP A 120 -7.31 7.22 13.51
N ALA A 121 -7.36 6.45 14.59
CA ALA A 121 -7.31 6.94 15.95
C ALA A 121 -5.87 6.93 16.47
N CYS A 122 -5.36 8.09 16.90
CA CYS A 122 -4.06 8.19 17.56
C CYS A 122 -4.08 7.36 18.86
N LEU A 123 -3.14 6.42 19.02
CA LEU A 123 -3.10 5.58 20.21
C LEU A 123 -2.61 6.33 21.44
N GLN A 124 -1.97 7.49 21.29
CA GLN A 124 -1.51 8.30 22.42
C GLN A 124 -2.58 9.24 22.99
N CYS A 125 -3.53 9.70 22.17
CA CYS A 125 -4.52 10.69 22.61
C CYS A 125 -5.98 10.44 22.18
N GLY A 126 -6.23 9.47 21.29
CA GLY A 126 -7.57 9.11 20.82
C GLY A 126 -8.13 10.03 19.74
N GLN A 127 -7.40 11.08 19.31
CA GLN A 127 -7.87 11.93 18.23
C GLN A 127 -8.01 11.12 16.93
N VAL A 128 -9.18 11.22 16.31
CA VAL A 128 -9.49 10.58 15.04
C VAL A 128 -9.12 11.53 13.89
N ASN A 129 -8.36 11.02 12.93
CA ASN A 129 -7.99 11.75 11.72
C ASN A 129 -8.11 10.84 10.50
N CYS A 130 -8.33 11.41 9.31
CA CYS A 130 -8.38 10.61 8.10
C CYS A 130 -6.99 10.10 7.70
N GLY A 131 -6.98 8.98 6.98
CA GLY A 131 -5.78 8.27 6.56
C GLY A 131 -4.90 9.04 5.56
N ARG A 132 -3.74 8.45 5.30
CA ARG A 132 -2.68 9.00 4.43
C ARG A 132 -3.14 9.23 2.99
N TYR A 133 -4.05 8.39 2.50
CA TYR A 133 -4.58 8.47 1.14
C TYR A 133 -5.83 9.36 1.01
N VAL A 134 -6.29 9.96 2.11
CA VAL A 134 -7.45 10.88 2.11
C VAL A 134 -6.98 12.34 2.12
N ASN A 135 -6.72 12.92 3.30
CA ASN A 135 -6.18 14.28 3.44
C ASN A 135 -4.98 14.33 4.40
N GLN A 136 -4.40 13.16 4.75
CA GLN A 136 -3.19 13.05 5.55
C GLN A 136 -3.27 13.67 6.96
N HIS A 137 -4.47 13.90 7.50
CA HIS A 137 -4.61 14.52 8.82
C HIS A 137 -4.02 13.67 9.94
N SER A 138 -3.96 12.34 9.79
CA SER A 138 -3.30 11.49 10.78
C SER A 138 -1.77 11.63 10.77
N LEU A 139 -1.19 11.88 9.59
CA LEU A 139 0.24 12.20 9.46
C LEU A 139 0.53 13.60 10.02
N ALA A 140 -0.25 14.60 9.63
CA ALA A 140 -0.11 15.97 10.14
C ALA A 140 -0.26 16.02 11.68
N HIS A 141 -1.13 15.19 12.26
CA HIS A 141 -1.26 15.06 13.70
C HIS A 141 0.01 14.53 14.37
N HIS A 142 0.63 13.48 13.81
CA HIS A 142 1.93 12.98 14.30
C HIS A 142 3.01 14.06 14.26
N GLU A 143 3.12 14.79 13.14
CA GLU A 143 4.12 15.85 12.95
C GLU A 143 3.93 17.02 13.92
N ALA A 144 2.68 17.37 14.23
CA ALA A 144 2.35 18.48 15.12
C ALA A 144 2.40 18.11 16.61
N CYS A 145 2.32 16.82 16.97
CA CYS A 145 2.23 16.35 18.35
C CYS A 145 3.40 15.42 18.70
N PRO A 146 4.47 15.95 19.33
CA PRO A 146 5.61 15.13 19.77
C PRO A 146 5.16 13.95 20.63
N GLY A 147 5.65 12.76 20.30
CA GLY A 147 5.32 11.51 21.00
C GLY A 147 4.08 10.77 20.46
N HIS A 148 3.28 11.37 19.59
CA HIS A 148 2.10 10.72 19.00
C HIS A 148 2.50 9.89 17.77
N MET A 149 3.13 8.75 18.02
CA MET A 149 3.84 7.98 17.01
C MET A 149 3.05 6.84 16.35
N THR A 150 1.88 6.49 16.88
CA THR A 150 1.10 5.35 16.37
C THR A 150 -0.38 5.67 16.26
N ALA A 151 -1.02 5.17 15.21
CA ALA A 151 -2.46 5.24 15.05
C ALA A 151 -3.04 3.89 14.63
N ALA A 152 -4.25 3.58 15.11
CA ALA A 152 -5.01 2.41 14.72
C ALA A 152 -6.09 2.81 13.70
N SER A 153 -6.19 2.04 12.61
CA SER A 153 -7.31 2.11 11.69
C SER A 153 -8.59 1.65 12.39
N LEU A 154 -9.67 2.41 12.23
CA LEU A 154 -10.98 2.07 12.77
C LEU A 154 -11.76 1.13 11.84
N ALA A 155 -11.25 0.86 10.64
CA ALA A 155 -11.86 -0.06 9.69
C ALA A 155 -11.50 -1.52 9.97
N ASP A 156 -10.24 -1.78 10.36
CA ASP A 156 -9.67 -3.13 10.48
C ASP A 156 -8.76 -3.33 11.70
N LEU A 157 -8.61 -2.31 12.56
CA LEU A 157 -7.75 -2.31 13.75
C LEU A 157 -6.26 -2.50 13.46
N SER A 158 -5.83 -2.38 12.21
CA SER A 158 -4.42 -2.35 11.85
C SER A 158 -3.74 -1.14 12.48
N VAL A 159 -2.53 -1.32 13.02
CA VAL A 159 -1.76 -0.25 13.68
C VAL A 159 -0.64 0.19 12.77
N HIS A 160 -0.46 1.49 12.59
CA HIS A 160 0.67 2.08 11.88
C HIS A 160 1.54 2.88 12.83
N CYS A 161 2.86 2.68 12.75
CA CYS A 161 3.85 3.52 13.42
C CYS A 161 4.46 4.51 12.42
N TYR A 162 4.27 5.80 12.68
CA TYR A 162 4.81 6.87 11.85
C TYR A 162 6.34 6.96 11.91
N LEU A 163 6.95 6.61 13.05
CA LEU A 163 8.41 6.59 13.19
C LEU A 163 9.06 5.44 12.41
N CYS A 164 8.39 4.28 12.35
CA CYS A 164 8.87 3.13 11.57
C CYS A 164 8.44 3.17 10.11
N ALA A 165 7.53 4.08 9.74
CA ALA A 165 6.87 4.13 8.43
C ALA A 165 6.29 2.77 8.01
N GLY A 166 5.65 2.06 8.96
CA GLY A 166 5.18 0.70 8.73
C GLY A 166 4.04 0.28 9.66
N TYR A 167 3.35 -0.79 9.27
CA TYR A 167 2.31 -1.41 10.09
C TYR A 167 2.95 -2.29 11.16
N VAL A 168 2.35 -2.37 12.34
CA VAL A 168 2.92 -3.03 13.52
C VAL A 168 2.33 -4.43 13.71
N GLU A 169 3.16 -5.42 14.04
CA GLU A 169 2.75 -6.78 14.46
C GLU A 169 2.37 -6.87 15.95
#